data_AF-A0A1Q5XES5-F1
#
_entry.id   AF-A0A1Q5XES5-F1
#
_cell.length_a   1.000
_cell.length_b   1.000
_cell.length_c   1.000
_cell.angle_alpha   90.00
_cell.angle_beta   90.00
_cell.angle_gamma   90.00
#
_symmetry.space_group_name_H-M   'P 1'
#
loop_
_entity.id
_entity.type
_entity.pdbx_description
1 polymer ?
#
loop_
_entity_poly.entity_id
_entity_poly.type
_entity_poly.pdbx_seq_one_letter_code
_entity_poly.pdbx_strand_id
1 'polypeptide(L)'
;MIEMLAARIAGSLKRSVPDHPSSVEVFTFAISMMLNLFFIVAATLGISLHTGRTGEIATILISFALLRQLTGGLHLKSNLQCVVVSTILFTGISLIAVGQMWIITATMAAVLIIFFIAPVGISQQSTIPSKYYPYMKLAAMLLVASNFLFLSPALALSFLAQSITLVLGKVVRS
;
A
#
# COMPACT_ATOMS: atom_id res chain seq x y z
N MET A 1 -4.37 -18.63 6.75
CA MET A 1 -3.57 -18.46 8.00
C MET A 1 -3.83 -17.12 8.65
N ILE A 2 -3.50 -15.99 8.01
CA ILE A 2 -3.77 -14.64 8.56
C ILE A 2 -5.25 -14.45 8.90
N GLU A 3 -6.15 -14.90 8.03
CA GLU A 3 -7.60 -14.80 8.25
C GLU A 3 -8.09 -15.63 9.45
N MET A 4 -7.55 -16.84 9.65
CA MET A 4 -7.85 -17.65 10.84
C MET A 4 -7.34 -17.00 12.12
N LEU A 5 -6.16 -16.39 12.09
CA LEU A 5 -5.60 -15.65 13.22
C LEU A 5 -6.48 -14.42 13.52
N ALA A 6 -6.85 -13.66 12.49
CA ALA A 6 -7.73 -12.51 12.61
C ALA A 6 -9.10 -12.88 13.19
N ALA A 7 -9.71 -13.98 12.73
CA ALA A 7 -10.99 -14.46 13.24
C ALA A 7 -10.93 -14.86 14.72
N ARG A 8 -9.82 -15.49 15.15
CA ARG A 8 -9.59 -15.80 16.58
C ARG A 8 -9.48 -14.53 17.42
N ILE A 9 -8.70 -13.54 16.96
CA ILE A 9 -8.54 -12.26 17.68
C ILE A 9 -9.88 -11.51 17.70
N ALA A 10 -10.61 -11.47 16.59
CA ALA A 10 -11.92 -10.83 16.48
C ALA A 10 -12.95 -11.47 17.42
N GLY A 11 -13.00 -12.80 17.48
CA GLY A 11 -13.86 -13.52 18.41
C GLY A 11 -13.52 -13.25 19.87
N SER A 12 -12.22 -13.17 20.20
CA SER A 12 -11.77 -12.77 21.54
C SER A 12 -12.19 -11.33 21.87
N LEU A 13 -11.96 -10.39 20.95
CA LEU A 13 -12.30 -8.98 21.12
C LEU A 13 -13.81 -8.80 21.33
N LYS A 14 -14.65 -9.43 20.51
CA LYS A 14 -16.12 -9.33 20.65
C LYS A 14 -16.62 -9.92 21.97
N ARG A 15 -15.96 -10.94 22.53
CA ARG A 15 -16.28 -11.45 23.88
C ARG A 15 -15.91 -10.45 24.98
N SER A 16 -14.84 -9.68 24.80
CA SER A 16 -14.44 -8.63 25.74
C SER A 16 -15.30 -7.36 25.65
N VAL A 17 -15.85 -7.05 24.47
CA VAL A 17 -16.75 -5.91 24.22
C VAL A 17 -18.04 -6.35 23.51
N PRO A 18 -18.94 -7.06 24.21
CA PRO A 18 -20.13 -7.66 23.61
C PRO A 18 -21.07 -6.62 22.99
N ASP A 19 -21.21 -5.45 23.60
CA ASP A 19 -22.16 -4.41 23.18
C ASP A 19 -21.67 -3.54 22.01
N HIS A 20 -20.44 -3.74 21.53
CA HIS A 20 -19.93 -2.96 20.40
C HIS A 20 -20.75 -3.25 19.12
N PRO A 21 -21.17 -2.23 18.34
CA PRO A 21 -22.09 -2.42 17.21
C PRO A 21 -21.51 -3.25 16.05
N SER A 22 -20.18 -3.28 15.91
CA SER A 22 -19.52 -4.09 14.87
C SER A 22 -19.59 -5.59 15.15
N SER A 23 -19.76 -6.35 14.08
CA SER A 23 -19.78 -7.81 14.09
C SER A 23 -18.37 -8.41 14.13
N VAL A 24 -18.28 -9.72 14.40
CA VAL A 24 -17.01 -10.46 14.38
C VAL A 24 -16.39 -10.43 12.97
N GLU A 25 -17.20 -10.44 11.92
CA GLU A 25 -16.75 -10.37 10.53
C GLU A 25 -16.08 -9.03 10.22
N VAL A 26 -16.69 -7.92 10.67
CA VAL A 26 -16.10 -6.57 10.51
C VAL A 26 -14.76 -6.47 11.24
N PHE A 27 -14.69 -6.99 12.47
CA PHE A 27 -13.41 -7.05 13.20
C PHE A 27 -12.40 -7.97 12.51
N THR A 28 -12.81 -9.12 12.00
CA THR A 28 -11.93 -10.05 11.28
C THR A 28 -11.32 -9.38 10.05
N PHE A 29 -12.10 -8.62 9.30
CA PHE A 29 -11.63 -7.86 8.14
C PHE A 29 -10.58 -6.81 8.55
N ALA A 30 -10.90 -5.96 9.53
CA ALA A 30 -10.00 -4.92 10.00
C ALA A 30 -8.68 -5.50 10.57
N ILE A 31 -8.78 -6.52 11.42
CA ILE A 31 -7.61 -7.20 12.00
C ILE A 31 -6.80 -7.90 10.91
N SER A 32 -7.42 -8.49 9.90
CA SER A 32 -6.70 -9.09 8.77
C SER A 32 -5.86 -8.05 8.02
N MET A 33 -6.39 -6.84 7.79
CA MET A 33 -5.61 -5.75 7.19
C MET A 33 -4.43 -5.34 8.07
N MET A 34 -4.64 -5.20 9.38
CA MET A 34 -3.57 -4.85 10.32
C MET A 34 -2.48 -5.91 10.38
N LEU A 35 -2.85 -7.19 10.45
CA LEU A 35 -1.90 -8.30 10.44
C LEU A 35 -1.12 -8.36 9.13
N ASN A 36 -1.78 -8.13 7.99
CA ASN A 36 -1.11 -8.10 6.70
C ASN A 36 -0.06 -6.99 6.64
N LEU A 37 -0.40 -5.77 7.10
CA LEU A 37 0.56 -4.67 7.22
C LEU A 37 1.73 -5.04 8.15
N PHE A 38 1.41 -5.59 9.33
CA PHE A 38 2.42 -6.01 10.30
C PHE A 38 3.40 -7.02 9.70
N PHE A 39 2.90 -8.07 9.04
CA PHE A 39 3.75 -9.09 8.44
C PHE A 39 4.58 -8.55 7.28
N ILE A 40 4.02 -7.66 6.44
CA ILE A 40 4.79 -6.99 5.38
C ILE A 40 5.96 -6.23 6.02
N VAL A 41 5.66 -5.31 6.95
CA VAL A 41 6.67 -4.44 7.60
C VAL A 41 7.73 -5.28 8.32
N ALA A 42 7.32 -6.25 9.13
CA ALA A 42 8.23 -7.10 9.88
C ALA A 42 9.14 -7.93 8.94
N ALA A 43 8.57 -8.53 7.89
CA ALA A 43 9.35 -9.32 6.94
C ALA A 43 10.33 -8.46 6.14
N THR A 44 9.89 -7.30 5.63
CA THR A 44 10.78 -6.42 4.86
C THR A 44 11.89 -5.83 5.70
N LEU A 45 11.58 -5.32 6.90
CA LEU A 45 12.60 -4.78 7.80
C LEU A 45 13.56 -5.88 8.29
N GLY A 46 13.05 -7.08 8.57
CA GLY A 46 13.90 -8.22 8.91
C GLY A 46 14.93 -8.52 7.81
N ILE A 47 14.52 -8.49 6.54
CA ILE A 47 15.44 -8.64 5.39
C ILE A 47 16.38 -7.43 5.27
N SER A 48 15.90 -6.21 5.54
CA SER A 48 16.72 -5.00 5.42
C SER A 48 17.91 -4.98 6.39
N LEU A 49 17.80 -5.65 7.54
CA LEU A 49 18.92 -5.82 8.48
C LEU A 49 20.08 -6.60 7.86
N HIS A 50 19.80 -7.55 6.96
CA HIS A 50 20.82 -8.30 6.25
C HIS A 50 21.37 -7.57 5.02
N THR A 51 20.53 -6.77 4.32
CA THR A 51 20.96 -6.04 3.12
C THR A 51 21.59 -4.68 3.42
N GLY A 52 21.45 -4.17 4.66
CA GLY A 52 21.90 -2.83 5.04
C GLY A 52 21.05 -1.69 4.47
N ARG A 53 19.89 -1.98 3.85
CA ARG A 53 19.03 -1.02 3.13
C ARG A 53 17.82 -0.55 3.94
N THR A 54 17.97 -0.42 5.25
CA THR A 54 16.86 -0.10 6.15
C THR A 54 16.23 1.27 5.85
N GLY A 55 17.04 2.27 5.47
CA GLY A 55 16.55 3.60 5.12
C GLY A 55 15.68 3.58 3.85
N GLU A 56 16.13 2.88 2.81
CA GLU A 56 15.40 2.71 1.56
C GLU A 56 14.10 1.92 1.79
N ILE A 57 14.15 0.81 2.53
CA ILE A 57 12.97 0.02 2.87
C ILE A 57 11.94 0.84 3.67
N ALA A 58 12.37 1.59 4.68
CA ALA A 58 11.46 2.45 5.44
C ALA A 58 10.79 3.50 4.53
N THR A 59 11.57 4.12 3.64
CA THR A 59 11.07 5.07 2.65
C THR A 59 10.03 4.41 1.73
N ILE A 60 10.31 3.22 1.21
CA ILE A 60 9.41 2.47 0.31
C ILE A 60 8.11 2.09 1.04
N LEU A 61 8.20 1.55 2.25
CA LEU A 61 7.04 1.16 3.07
C LEU A 61 6.11 2.35 3.31
N ILE A 62 6.65 3.48 3.75
CA ILE A 62 5.88 4.68 4.07
C ILE A 62 5.26 5.26 2.80
N SER A 63 6.07 5.49 1.77
CA SER A 63 5.63 6.12 0.52
C SER A 63 4.57 5.29 -0.21
N PHE A 64 4.77 3.97 -0.31
CA PHE A 64 3.81 3.06 -0.91
C PHE A 64 2.50 3.02 -0.11
N ALA A 65 2.57 2.89 1.21
CA ALA A 65 1.39 2.82 2.07
C ALA A 65 0.58 4.14 2.05
N LEU A 66 1.25 5.29 2.12
CA LEU A 66 0.59 6.60 2.02
C LEU A 66 -0.09 6.78 0.67
N LEU A 67 0.63 6.51 -0.42
CA LEU A 67 0.06 6.65 -1.76
C LEU A 67 -1.13 5.69 -1.96
N ARG A 68 -1.03 4.47 -1.43
CA ARG A 68 -2.11 3.48 -1.49
C ARG A 68 -3.36 3.91 -0.73
N GLN A 69 -3.22 4.54 0.44
CA GLN A 69 -4.37 5.09 1.17
C GLN A 69 -5.08 6.20 0.38
N LEU A 70 -4.33 7.00 -0.37
CA LEU A 70 -4.90 8.09 -1.18
C LEU A 70 -5.51 7.62 -2.51
N THR A 71 -5.02 6.50 -3.07
CA THR A 71 -5.35 6.08 -4.44
C THR A 71 -6.10 4.75 -4.56
N GLY A 72 -6.03 3.89 -3.54
CA GLY A 72 -6.53 2.51 -3.58
C GLY A 72 -5.60 1.57 -4.36
N GLY A 73 -6.15 0.73 -5.23
CA GLY A 73 -5.41 -0.18 -6.12
C GLY A 73 -5.77 -1.65 -5.97
N LEU A 74 -4.94 -2.52 -6.56
CA LEU A 74 -5.15 -3.96 -6.55
C LEU A 74 -4.89 -4.56 -5.16
N HIS A 75 -5.88 -5.24 -4.59
CA HIS A 75 -5.71 -6.14 -3.47
C HIS A 75 -5.73 -7.58 -3.96
N LEU A 76 -4.69 -8.34 -3.61
CA LEU A 76 -4.62 -9.76 -3.94
C LEU A 76 -5.66 -10.54 -3.15
N LYS A 77 -6.14 -11.65 -3.73
CA LYS A 77 -7.21 -12.48 -3.14
C LYS A 77 -6.82 -13.09 -1.80
N SER A 78 -5.52 -13.33 -1.58
CA SER A 78 -5.01 -13.90 -0.34
C SER A 78 -4.09 -12.92 0.39
N ASN A 79 -4.32 -12.76 1.70
CA ASN A 79 -3.44 -11.97 2.58
C ASN A 79 -1.98 -12.45 2.49
N LEU A 80 -1.75 -13.77 2.43
CA LEU A 80 -0.39 -14.32 2.34
C LEU A 80 0.30 -13.93 1.02
N GLN A 81 -0.44 -13.93 -0.10
CA GLN A 81 0.10 -13.47 -1.37
C GLN A 81 0.49 -11.99 -1.29
N CYS A 82 -0.31 -11.17 -0.61
CA CYS A 82 0.02 -9.76 -0.40
C CYS A 82 1.30 -9.59 0.42
N VAL A 83 1.46 -10.35 1.51
CA VAL A 83 2.72 -10.36 2.29
C VAL A 83 3.91 -10.70 1.41
N VAL A 84 3.86 -11.84 0.72
CA VAL A 84 4.99 -12.36 -0.06
C VAL A 84 5.33 -11.41 -1.21
N VAL A 85 4.35 -11.03 -2.03
CA VAL A 85 4.58 -10.17 -3.20
C VAL A 85 5.08 -8.79 -2.77
N SER A 86 4.50 -8.18 -1.73
CA SER A 86 4.96 -6.87 -1.25
C SER A 86 6.37 -6.96 -0.66
N THR A 87 6.67 -8.04 0.08
CA THR A 87 8.00 -8.23 0.66
C THR A 87 9.08 -8.34 -0.42
N ILE A 88 8.81 -9.15 -1.46
CA ILE A 88 9.72 -9.31 -2.60
C ILE A 88 9.85 -7.99 -3.36
N LEU A 89 8.73 -7.31 -3.64
CA LEU A 89 8.72 -6.05 -4.38
C LEU A 89 9.52 -4.97 -3.65
N PHE A 90 9.26 -4.74 -2.37
CA PHE A 90 9.91 -3.68 -1.60
C PHE A 90 11.39 -3.97 -1.35
N THR A 91 11.74 -5.22 -1.07
CA THR A 91 13.15 -5.65 -1.00
C THR A 91 13.84 -5.49 -2.35
N GLY A 92 13.17 -5.87 -3.46
CA GLY A 92 13.72 -5.71 -4.79
C GLY A 92 13.97 -4.25 -5.15
N ILE A 93 13.00 -3.37 -4.88
CA ILE A 93 13.14 -1.93 -5.13
C ILE A 93 14.31 -1.34 -4.32
N SER A 94 14.50 -1.74 -3.06
CA SER A 94 15.57 -1.18 -2.21
C SER A 94 16.98 -1.55 -2.67
N LEU A 95 17.11 -2.56 -3.53
CA LEU A 95 18.37 -3.01 -4.10
C LEU A 95 18.67 -2.38 -5.48
N ILE A 96 17.71 -1.66 -6.07
CA ILE A 96 17.86 -1.05 -7.39
C ILE A 96 18.43 0.36 -7.26
N ALA A 97 19.53 0.61 -7.95
CA ALA A 97 20.04 1.96 -8.20
C ALA A 97 19.67 2.40 -9.62
N VAL A 98 19.11 3.59 -9.76
CA VAL A 98 18.78 4.19 -11.06
C VAL A 98 19.33 5.61 -11.16
N GLY A 99 19.72 6.01 -12.37
CA GLY A 99 20.17 7.37 -12.66
C GLY A 99 19.01 8.38 -12.64
N GLN A 100 19.34 9.66 -12.52
CA GLN A 100 18.38 10.77 -12.38
C GLN A 100 17.31 10.81 -13.47
N MET A 101 17.67 10.51 -14.73
CA MET A 101 16.70 10.46 -15.84
C MET A 101 15.58 9.45 -15.56
N TRP A 102 15.93 8.26 -15.06
CA TRP A 102 14.94 7.23 -14.69
C TRP A 102 14.09 7.63 -13.50
N ILE A 103 14.64 8.35 -12.53
CA ILE A 103 13.89 8.87 -11.37
C ILE A 103 12.82 9.84 -11.84
N ILE A 104 13.18 10.77 -12.72
CA ILE A 104 12.27 11.77 -13.28
C ILE A 104 11.19 11.10 -14.12
N THR A 105 11.55 10.19 -15.02
CA THR A 105 10.59 9.51 -15.89
C THR A 105 9.63 8.61 -15.09
N ALA A 106 10.12 7.85 -14.10
CA ALA A 106 9.28 7.03 -13.23
C ALA A 106 8.31 7.88 -12.40
N THR A 107 8.79 9.01 -11.84
CA THR A 107 7.94 9.94 -11.08
C THR A 107 6.87 10.56 -11.97
N MET A 108 7.24 11.02 -13.18
CA MET A 108 6.31 11.57 -14.16
C MET A 108 5.24 10.54 -14.58
N ALA A 109 5.67 9.30 -14.87
CA ALA A 109 4.76 8.22 -15.23
C ALA A 109 3.77 7.92 -14.09
N ALA A 110 4.23 7.88 -12.84
CA ALA A 110 3.37 7.69 -11.67
C ALA A 110 2.31 8.81 -11.55
N VAL A 111 2.71 10.09 -11.70
CA VAL A 111 1.77 11.23 -11.69
C VAL A 111 0.70 11.07 -12.78
N LEU A 112 1.11 10.74 -14.01
CA LEU A 112 0.18 10.55 -15.13
C LEU A 112 -0.79 9.39 -14.89
N ILE A 113 -0.31 8.26 -14.41
CA ILE A 113 -1.15 7.10 -14.08
C ILE A 113 -2.19 7.50 -13.02
N ILE A 114 -1.77 8.17 -11.95
CA ILE A 114 -2.69 8.64 -10.90
C ILE A 114 -3.71 9.63 -11.47
N PHE A 115 -3.27 10.56 -12.32
CA PHE A 115 -4.15 11.54 -12.95
C PHE A 115 -5.25 10.87 -13.80
N PHE A 116 -4.96 9.81 -14.54
CA PHE A 116 -5.97 9.17 -15.39
C PHE A 116 -6.78 8.06 -14.71
N ILE A 117 -6.20 7.39 -13.72
CA ILE A 117 -6.74 6.11 -13.23
C ILE A 117 -7.24 6.18 -11.79
N ALA A 118 -6.64 7.03 -10.93
CA ALA A 118 -7.05 7.11 -9.53
C ALA A 118 -8.39 7.85 -9.35
N PRO A 119 -9.19 7.49 -8.31
CA PRO A 119 -8.97 6.37 -7.39
C PRO A 119 -9.49 5.03 -7.94
N VAL A 120 -8.91 3.92 -7.48
CA VAL A 120 -9.37 2.56 -7.83
C VAL A 120 -9.70 1.78 -6.56
N GLY A 121 -10.98 1.50 -6.33
CA GLY A 121 -11.40 0.55 -5.29
C GLY A 121 -11.39 1.01 -3.84
N ILE A 122 -11.27 2.32 -3.60
CA ILE A 122 -11.31 2.91 -2.25
C ILE A 122 -12.64 2.63 -1.54
N SER A 123 -13.76 2.64 -2.26
CA SER A 123 -15.12 2.45 -1.68
C SER A 123 -15.36 1.08 -1.05
N GLN A 124 -14.53 0.07 -1.36
CA GLN A 124 -14.65 -1.28 -0.78
C GLN A 124 -13.89 -1.43 0.55
N GLN A 125 -13.05 -0.46 0.88
CA GLN A 125 -12.11 -0.55 2.01
C GLN A 125 -12.27 0.61 2.99
N SER A 126 -12.86 1.70 2.53
CA SER A 126 -13.05 2.91 3.31
C SER A 126 -14.48 3.41 3.18
N THR A 127 -15.01 3.90 4.29
CA THR A 127 -16.29 4.58 4.37
C THR A 127 -16.20 6.05 3.95
N ILE A 128 -15.06 6.50 3.41
CA ILE A 128 -14.88 7.87 2.94
C ILE A 128 -15.89 8.19 1.82
N PRO A 129 -16.73 9.23 2.00
CA PRO A 129 -17.67 9.68 0.99
C PRO A 129 -16.98 10.04 -0.33
N SER A 130 -17.58 9.66 -1.46
CA SER A 130 -17.03 9.90 -2.80
C SER A 130 -16.75 11.37 -3.13
N LYS A 131 -17.44 12.32 -2.46
CA LYS A 131 -17.16 13.76 -2.56
C LYS A 131 -15.71 14.15 -2.21
N TYR A 132 -15.00 13.33 -1.44
CA TYR A 132 -13.60 13.60 -1.07
C TYR A 132 -12.57 13.02 -2.04
N TYR A 133 -12.98 12.17 -2.98
CA TYR A 133 -12.07 11.48 -3.90
C TYR A 133 -11.23 12.44 -4.77
N PRO A 134 -11.76 13.57 -5.27
CA PRO A 134 -10.93 14.55 -6.00
C PRO A 134 -9.79 15.12 -5.14
N TYR A 135 -10.05 15.40 -3.86
CA TYR A 135 -9.04 15.92 -2.94
C TYR A 135 -7.97 14.86 -2.61
N MET A 136 -8.38 13.61 -2.42
CA MET A 136 -7.45 12.49 -2.22
C MET A 136 -6.54 12.29 -3.44
N LYS A 137 -7.11 12.38 -4.65
CA LYS A 137 -6.35 12.33 -5.90
C LYS A 137 -5.37 13.49 -6.03
N LEU A 138 -5.78 14.71 -5.70
CA LEU A 138 -4.89 15.87 -5.69
C LEU A 138 -3.75 15.67 -4.69
N ALA A 139 -4.06 15.23 -3.47
CA ALA A 139 -3.05 14.93 -2.45
C ALA A 139 -2.08 13.84 -2.92
N ALA A 140 -2.56 12.79 -3.60
CA ALA A 140 -1.73 11.75 -4.18
C ALA A 140 -0.77 12.29 -5.25
N MET A 141 -1.26 13.14 -6.15
CA MET A 141 -0.42 13.76 -7.18
C MET A 141 0.64 14.67 -6.56
N LEU A 142 0.29 15.47 -5.55
CA LEU A 142 1.25 16.32 -4.84
C LEU A 142 2.30 15.48 -4.09
N LEU A 143 1.90 14.38 -3.45
CA LEU A 143 2.80 13.46 -2.78
C LEU A 143 3.81 12.82 -3.75
N VAL A 144 3.38 12.43 -4.95
CA VAL A 144 4.31 11.88 -5.94
C VAL A 144 5.18 12.97 -6.55
N ALA A 145 4.61 14.13 -6.86
CA ALA A 145 5.33 15.27 -7.43
C ALA A 145 6.39 15.84 -6.48
N SER A 146 6.24 15.69 -5.15
CA SER A 146 7.28 16.12 -4.21
C SER A 146 8.61 15.40 -4.43
N ASN A 147 8.61 14.22 -5.07
CA ASN A 147 9.86 13.54 -5.41
C ASN A 147 10.70 14.28 -6.47
N PHE A 148 10.16 15.24 -7.23
CA PHE A 148 10.97 16.11 -8.08
C PHE A 148 11.92 17.02 -7.29
N LEU A 149 11.63 17.25 -5.99
CA LEU A 149 12.49 18.03 -5.10
C LEU A 149 13.63 17.19 -4.51
N PHE A 150 13.35 15.92 -4.18
CA PHE A 150 14.29 15.02 -3.52
C PHE A 150 15.10 14.16 -4.49
N LEU A 151 14.54 13.89 -5.67
CA LEU A 151 15.08 12.97 -6.67
C LEU A 151 15.49 11.62 -6.06
N SER A 152 14.65 11.06 -5.18
CA SER A 152 14.93 9.80 -4.52
C SER A 152 14.55 8.60 -5.41
N PRO A 153 15.48 7.66 -5.67
CA PRO A 153 15.18 6.42 -6.39
C PRO A 153 14.11 5.58 -5.68
N ALA A 154 14.21 5.47 -4.35
CA ALA A 154 13.29 4.68 -3.53
C ALA A 154 11.85 5.20 -3.64
N LEU A 155 11.66 6.53 -3.59
CA LEU A 155 10.35 7.16 -3.77
C LEU A 155 9.82 6.99 -5.19
N ALA A 156 10.66 7.20 -6.21
CA ALA A 156 10.23 7.09 -7.61
C ALA A 156 9.71 5.68 -7.92
N LEU A 157 10.47 4.66 -7.53
CA LEU A 157 10.13 3.27 -7.80
C LEU A 157 8.95 2.79 -6.95
N SER A 158 8.84 3.20 -5.68
CA SER A 158 7.68 2.84 -4.84
C SER A 158 6.38 3.48 -5.35
N PHE A 159 6.43 4.75 -5.74
CA PHE A 159 5.27 5.45 -6.30
C PHE A 159 4.85 4.87 -7.65
N LEU A 160 5.80 4.55 -8.52
CA LEU A 160 5.53 3.89 -9.79
C LEU A 160 4.92 2.49 -9.56
N ALA A 161 5.51 1.69 -8.67
CA ALA A 161 5.00 0.36 -8.35
C ALA A 161 3.57 0.41 -7.82
N GLN A 162 3.26 1.33 -6.90
CA GLN A 162 1.90 1.53 -6.40
C GLN A 162 0.95 2.00 -7.51
N SER A 163 1.40 2.90 -8.39
CA SER A 163 0.60 3.38 -9.52
C SER A 163 0.26 2.25 -10.50
N ILE A 164 1.19 1.33 -10.76
CA ILE A 164 0.94 0.12 -11.56
C ILE A 164 -0.16 -0.74 -10.93
N THR A 165 -0.24 -0.82 -9.59
CA THR A 165 -1.35 -1.55 -8.95
C THR A 165 -2.73 -0.93 -9.22
N LEU A 166 -2.81 0.37 -9.56
CA LEU A 166 -4.06 1.00 -9.98
C LEU A 166 -4.50 0.49 -11.35
N VAL A 167 -3.55 0.37 -12.29
CA VAL A 167 -3.80 -0.17 -13.64
C VAL A 167 -4.31 -1.60 -13.53
N LEU A 168 -3.57 -2.46 -12.81
CA LEU A 168 -3.95 -3.86 -12.62
C LEU A 168 -5.28 -3.99 -11.87
N GLY A 169 -5.50 -3.14 -10.86
CA GLY A 169 -6.75 -3.12 -10.10
C GLY A 169 -7.95 -2.73 -10.96
N LYS A 170 -7.77 -1.81 -11.93
CA LYS A 170 -8.81 -1.43 -12.88
C LYS A 170 -9.14 -2.57 -13.84
N VAL A 171 -8.13 -3.25 -14.38
CA VAL A 171 -8.31 -4.38 -15.32
C VAL A 171 -8.99 -5.58 -14.65
N VAL A 172 -8.65 -5.90 -13.40
CA VAL A 172 -9.30 -7.01 -12.68
C VAL A 172 -10.78 -6.73 -12.36
N ARG A 173 -11.21 -5.46 -12.41
CA ARG A 173 -12.57 -5.01 -12.07
C ARG A 173 -13.45 -4.71 -13.28
N SER A 174 -12.86 -4.57 -14.48
CA SER A 174 -13.57 -4.40 -15.75
C SER A 174 -14.03 -5.73 -16.30
#